data_AF-A0A7I8LHL1-F1
#
_entry.id   AF-A0A7I8LHL1-F1
#
_cell.length_a   1.000
_cell.length_b   1.000
_cell.length_c   1.000
_cell.angle_alpha   90.00
_cell.angle_beta   90.00
_cell.angle_gamma   90.00
#
_symmetry.space_group_name_H-M   'P 1'
#
loop_
_entity.id
_entity.type
_entity.pdbx_description
1 polymer ?
#
loop_
_entity_poly.entity_id
_entity_poly.type
_entity_poly.pdbx_seq_one_letter_code
_entity_poly.pdbx_strand_id
1 'polypeptide(L)'
;MAGWSETSMVAGQGKKPPKRLGGMAEALSIASDLGFAIPPVQEDRQNMPISSPGDKNDELIRILRELTSVQRNIATLQVELQGRKDDKNVAHLTHVSEMEKKIESLARMTTILKDVIQNKDRIIARLQQPYSLDCIPVEAEYQKQFSELLLKAASDYGALTASIADFQWSQNFKEPPSVWGEMLRPIPAALASCTRFFEALSAMKESFETLQEFRVGHASPPPPAAEFVTPPPPPPPRREAASSNDSVLGSWKTPEGENRVEVDDQRRSSWPPSLDRSL
;
A
#
# COMPACT_ATOMS: atom_id res chain seq x y z
N MET A 1 9.06 64.81 17.85
CA MET A 1 9.96 64.10 18.78
C MET A 1 11.05 63.47 17.93
N ALA A 2 12.15 64.19 17.70
CA ALA A 2 13.32 64.29 18.60
C ALA A 2 14.08 62.95 18.62
N GLY A 3 15.14 62.84 17.81
CA GLY A 3 16.53 62.82 18.31
C GLY A 3 17.00 61.36 18.26
N TRP A 4 18.24 60.99 17.96
CA TRP A 4 19.48 61.53 18.47
C TRP A 4 20.55 61.60 17.36
N SER A 5 21.38 62.64 17.47
CA SER A 5 22.52 62.95 16.63
C SER A 5 23.82 62.30 17.11
N GLU A 6 24.75 62.15 16.16
CA GLU A 6 26.19 62.48 16.21
C GLU A 6 27.14 61.89 17.26
N THR A 7 28.23 61.29 16.74
CA THR A 7 29.61 61.48 17.22
C THR A 7 30.53 61.15 16.03
N SER A 8 31.04 62.13 15.29
CA SER A 8 32.20 63.01 15.54
C SER A 8 33.39 62.60 14.66
N MET A 9 33.74 63.50 13.74
CA MET A 9 34.97 63.48 12.99
C MET A 9 36.16 63.82 13.90
N VAL A 10 37.24 63.04 13.82
CA VAL A 10 38.59 63.54 14.03
C VAL A 10 39.42 63.22 12.80
N ALA A 11 39.77 64.28 12.09
CA ALA A 11 40.79 64.28 11.05
C ALA A 11 42.17 64.35 11.70
N GLY A 12 43.13 63.63 11.12
CA GLY A 12 44.55 63.97 11.25
C GLY A 12 45.50 62.81 11.49
N GLN A 13 45.90 62.12 10.43
CA GLN A 13 47.29 62.19 10.00
C GLN A 13 47.41 61.62 8.58
N GLY A 14 47.62 62.53 7.64
CA GLY A 14 47.96 62.17 6.28
C GLY A 14 49.24 61.36 6.25
N LYS A 15 49.16 60.15 5.71
CA LYS A 15 50.27 59.54 5.01
C LYS A 15 49.86 59.42 3.55
N LYS A 16 50.60 60.15 2.71
CA LYS A 16 50.51 60.15 1.24
C LYS A 16 50.37 58.70 0.75
N PRO A 17 49.62 58.42 -0.34
CA PRO A 17 49.62 57.09 -0.92
C PRO A 17 51.08 56.71 -1.23
N PRO A 18 51.63 55.64 -0.65
CA PRO A 18 52.99 55.24 -0.97
C PRO A 18 53.01 54.96 -2.47
N LYS A 19 53.87 55.69 -3.19
CA LYS A 19 54.21 55.38 -4.58
C LYS A 19 54.46 53.87 -4.62
N ARG A 20 53.73 53.15 -5.49
CA ARG A 20 53.91 51.70 -5.72
C ARG A 20 55.39 51.40 -5.93
N LEU A 21 56.07 50.98 -4.88
CA LEU A 21 57.43 50.46 -4.91
C LEU A 21 57.27 48.97 -5.19
N GLY A 22 56.97 48.63 -6.45
CA GLY A 22 56.88 47.22 -6.84
C GLY A 22 58.20 46.51 -6.55
N GLY A 23 58.13 45.37 -5.85
CA GLY A 23 59.27 44.50 -5.56
C GLY A 23 59.49 44.25 -4.05
N MET A 24 60.69 43.77 -3.70
CA MET A 24 61.06 43.34 -2.34
C MET A 24 60.87 44.44 -1.28
N ALA A 25 60.96 45.72 -1.67
CA ALA A 25 60.78 46.86 -0.76
C ALA A 25 59.35 46.97 -0.20
N GLU A 26 58.32 46.58 -0.97
CA GLU A 26 56.93 46.55 -0.52
C GLU A 26 56.71 45.38 0.45
N ALA A 27 57.26 44.21 0.15
CA ALA A 27 57.20 43.05 1.05
C ALA A 27 57.89 43.33 2.40
N LEU A 28 59.04 44.03 2.37
CA LEU A 28 59.76 44.44 3.58
C LEU A 28 59.02 45.54 4.36
N SER A 29 58.37 46.49 3.68
CA SER A 29 57.51 47.48 4.34
C SER A 29 56.32 46.81 5.04
N ILE A 30 55.64 45.86 4.38
CA ILE A 30 54.51 45.13 4.96
C ILE A 30 54.97 44.28 6.15
N ALA A 31 56.13 43.62 6.06
CA ALA A 31 56.68 42.85 7.17
C ALA A 31 57.02 43.74 8.39
N SER A 32 57.53 44.95 8.15
CA SER A 32 57.77 45.95 9.21
C SER A 32 56.47 46.43 9.84
N ASP A 33 55.41 46.67 9.05
CA ASP A 33 54.10 47.08 9.56
C ASP A 33 53.42 45.96 10.38
N LEU A 34 53.74 44.69 10.09
CA LEU A 34 53.31 43.52 10.84
C LEU A 34 54.20 43.21 12.07
N GLY A 35 55.20 44.06 12.35
CA GLY A 35 56.03 43.98 13.56
C GLY A 35 57.23 43.02 13.48
N PHE A 36 57.59 42.54 12.29
CA PHE A 36 58.78 41.71 12.11
C PHE A 36 60.04 42.58 11.99
N ALA A 37 61.05 42.31 12.82
CA ALA A 37 62.31 43.04 12.80
C ALA A 37 63.15 42.69 11.57
N ILE A 38 63.47 43.70 10.76
CA ILE A 38 64.32 43.54 9.57
C ILE A 38 65.79 43.53 10.03
N PRO A 39 66.57 42.45 9.80
CA PRO A 39 67.97 42.40 10.21
C PRO A 39 68.83 43.39 9.39
N PRO A 40 69.85 44.02 9.99
CA PRO A 40 70.82 44.80 9.22
C PRO A 40 71.59 43.86 8.27
N VAL A 41 71.75 44.28 7.02
CA VAL A 41 72.52 43.54 6.01
C VAL A 41 73.98 43.44 6.49
N GLN A 42 74.37 42.27 7.00
CA GLN A 42 75.75 41.89 7.20
C GLN A 42 76.13 40.81 6.17
N GLU A 43 77.07 41.17 5.31
CA GLU A 43 77.82 40.24 4.46
C GLU A 43 78.76 39.42 5.36
N ASP A 44 78.30 38.29 5.88
CA ASP A 44 79.22 37.26 6.35
C ASP A 44 78.62 35.87 6.10
N ARG A 45 79.04 35.32 4.97
CA ARG A 45 78.84 33.93 4.58
C ARG A 45 79.78 33.06 5.41
N GLN A 46 79.30 32.34 6.42
CA GLN A 46 79.81 30.99 6.72
C GLN A 46 78.98 30.23 7.76
N ASN A 47 78.76 28.95 7.43
CA ASN A 47 78.41 27.82 8.29
C ASN A 47 76.93 27.53 8.58
N MET A 48 76.26 26.91 7.61
CA MET A 48 75.34 25.79 7.82
C MET A 48 75.51 24.77 6.67
N PRO A 49 75.33 23.45 6.89
CA PRO A 49 75.66 22.44 5.91
C PRO A 49 74.79 22.62 4.65
N ILE A 50 75.46 22.57 3.50
CA ILE A 50 74.93 22.83 2.17
C ILE A 50 74.00 21.67 1.79
N SER A 51 72.71 21.83 2.06
CA SER A 51 71.69 21.23 1.20
C SER A 51 71.77 21.97 -0.14
N SER A 52 71.76 21.22 -1.25
CA SER A 52 71.90 21.79 -2.59
C SER A 52 70.87 22.91 -2.78
N PRO A 53 71.26 24.11 -3.26
CA PRO A 53 70.32 25.20 -3.52
C PRO A 53 69.24 24.82 -4.56
N GLY A 54 69.38 23.70 -5.26
CA GLY A 54 68.33 23.12 -6.12
C GLY A 54 67.12 22.62 -5.34
N ASP A 55 67.33 21.90 -4.22
CA ASP A 55 66.25 21.19 -3.52
C ASP A 55 65.20 22.14 -2.93
N LYS A 56 65.60 23.33 -2.47
CA LYS A 56 64.68 24.36 -1.93
C LYS A 56 63.87 25.07 -3.03
N ASN A 57 64.47 25.26 -4.21
CA ASN A 57 63.79 25.86 -5.35
C ASN A 57 62.79 24.87 -5.97
N ASP A 58 63.15 23.59 -6.03
CA ASP A 58 62.26 22.52 -6.50
C ASP A 58 61.08 22.32 -5.53
N GLU A 59 61.33 22.40 -4.21
CA GLU A 59 60.29 22.41 -3.18
C GLU A 59 59.33 23.60 -3.36
N LEU A 60 59.84 24.81 -3.58
CA LEU A 60 59.02 25.99 -3.82
C LEU A 60 58.16 25.85 -5.09
N ILE A 61 58.76 25.35 -6.19
CA ILE A 61 58.03 25.10 -7.43
C ILE A 61 56.93 24.06 -7.22
N ARG A 62 57.18 23.01 -6.43
CA ARG A 62 56.17 22.02 -6.04
C ARG A 62 55.02 22.67 -5.27
N ILE A 63 55.32 23.44 -4.23
CA ILE A 63 54.31 24.14 -3.42
C ILE A 63 53.48 25.10 -4.28
N LEU A 64 54.10 25.84 -5.22
CA LEU A 64 53.37 26.74 -6.11
C LEU A 64 52.43 25.98 -7.06
N ARG A 65 52.86 24.82 -7.57
CA ARG A 65 52.00 23.95 -8.41
C ARG A 65 50.83 23.39 -7.60
N GLU A 66 51.09 22.94 -6.37
CA GLU A 66 50.06 22.47 -5.44
C GLU A 66 49.08 23.58 -5.10
N LEU A 67 49.56 24.79 -4.77
CA LEU A 67 48.72 25.96 -4.52
C LEU A 67 47.84 26.29 -5.72
N THR A 68 48.41 26.24 -6.93
CA THR A 68 47.63 26.47 -8.17
C THR A 68 46.60 25.36 -8.40
N SER A 69 46.92 24.12 -8.04
CA SER A 69 45.98 22.98 -8.09
C SER A 69 44.83 23.19 -7.11
N VAL A 70 45.14 23.52 -5.85
CA VAL A 70 44.17 23.82 -4.81
C VAL A 70 43.29 25.00 -5.21
N GLN A 71 43.86 26.07 -5.78
CA GLN A 71 43.10 27.22 -6.23
C GLN A 71 42.11 26.87 -7.36
N ARG A 72 42.49 25.98 -8.30
CA ARG A 72 41.55 25.46 -9.30
C ARG A 72 40.45 24.62 -8.64
N ASN A 73 40.82 23.73 -7.72
CA ASN A 73 39.84 22.88 -7.03
C ASN A 73 38.83 23.72 -6.22
N ILE A 74 39.29 24.81 -5.57
CA ILE A 74 38.41 25.75 -4.88
C ILE A 74 37.42 26.39 -5.87
N ALA A 75 37.89 26.85 -7.03
CA ALA A 75 37.02 27.44 -8.04
C ALA A 75 35.99 26.43 -8.57
N THR A 76 36.39 25.18 -8.84
CA THR A 76 35.47 24.11 -9.25
C THR A 76 34.40 23.84 -8.18
N LEU A 77 34.81 23.69 -6.91
CA LEU A 77 33.89 23.46 -5.80
C LEU A 77 32.94 24.65 -5.58
N GLN A 78 33.39 25.88 -5.80
CA GLN A 78 32.53 27.07 -5.72
C GLN A 78 31.44 27.03 -6.79
N VAL A 79 31.78 26.64 -8.03
CA VAL A 79 30.79 26.49 -9.11
C VAL A 79 29.80 25.37 -8.80
N GLU A 80 30.28 24.22 -8.30
CA GLU A 80 29.39 23.11 -7.91
C GLU A 80 28.45 23.49 -6.76
N LEU A 81 28.97 24.15 -5.72
CA LEU A 81 28.16 24.63 -4.60
C LEU A 81 27.11 25.63 -5.05
N GLN A 82 27.49 26.56 -5.94
CA GLN A 82 26.55 27.52 -6.50
C GLN A 82 25.48 26.82 -7.35
N GLY A 83 25.86 25.86 -8.19
CA GLY A 83 24.93 25.05 -8.97
C GLY A 83 23.94 24.27 -8.10
N ARG A 84 24.40 23.66 -7.00
CA ARG A 84 23.54 22.96 -6.04
C ARG A 84 22.59 23.92 -5.30
N LYS A 85 23.07 25.11 -4.97
CA LYS A 85 22.26 26.16 -4.34
C LYS A 85 21.15 26.61 -5.28
N ASP A 86 21.48 26.85 -6.55
CA ASP A 86 20.53 27.29 -7.56
C ASP A 86 19.53 26.18 -7.90
N ASP A 87 19.96 24.92 -8.04
CA ASP A 87 19.08 23.77 -8.20
C ASP A 87 18.08 23.67 -7.04
N LYS A 88 18.54 23.77 -5.79
CA LYS A 88 17.64 23.77 -4.62
C LYS A 88 16.61 24.91 -4.66
N ASN A 89 17.00 26.09 -5.15
CA ASN A 89 16.10 27.24 -5.24
C ASN A 89 14.99 27.00 -6.28
N VAL A 90 15.29 26.33 -7.39
CA VAL A 90 14.32 26.05 -8.45
C VAL A 90 13.65 24.67 -8.34
N ALA A 91 14.09 23.84 -7.39
CA ALA A 91 13.69 22.43 -7.29
C ALA A 91 12.17 22.22 -7.24
N HIS A 92 11.46 23.09 -6.53
CA HIS A 92 10.00 23.06 -6.42
C HIS A 92 9.23 23.25 -7.75
N LEU A 93 9.92 23.64 -8.82
CA LEU A 93 9.41 23.81 -10.18
C LEU A 93 10.08 22.86 -11.18
N THR A 94 11.32 22.45 -10.94
CA THR A 94 12.09 21.63 -11.88
C THR A 94 12.09 20.15 -11.54
N HIS A 95 11.98 19.78 -10.26
CA HIS A 95 11.99 18.38 -9.84
C HIS A 95 10.62 17.75 -10.11
N VAL A 96 10.63 16.63 -10.82
CA VAL A 96 9.42 15.89 -11.19
C VAL A 96 8.62 15.47 -9.96
N SER A 97 9.29 15.05 -8.88
CA SER A 97 8.65 14.66 -7.61
C SER A 97 7.81 15.78 -6.98
N GLU A 98 8.30 17.03 -7.01
CA GLU A 98 7.56 18.19 -6.49
C GLU A 98 6.36 18.54 -7.39
N MET A 99 6.50 18.38 -8.72
CA MET A 99 5.40 18.55 -9.67
C MET A 99 4.32 17.47 -9.50
N GLU A 100 4.72 16.20 -9.35
CA GLU A 100 3.83 15.08 -9.08
C GLU A 100 3.02 15.32 -7.80
N LYS A 101 3.67 15.72 -6.70
CA LYS A 101 2.99 16.08 -5.45
C LYS A 101 1.95 17.18 -5.63
N LYS A 102 2.25 18.19 -6.46
CA LYS A 102 1.29 19.26 -6.79
C LYS A 102 0.12 18.73 -7.63
N ILE A 103 0.38 17.88 -8.62
CA ILE A 103 -0.66 17.23 -9.44
C ILE A 103 -1.58 16.39 -8.56
N GLU A 104 -1.03 15.57 -7.65
CA GLU A 104 -1.82 14.78 -6.71
C GLU A 104 -2.68 15.65 -5.80
N SER A 105 -2.12 16.75 -5.28
CA SER A 105 -2.86 17.68 -4.42
C SER A 105 -4.02 18.34 -5.18
N LEU A 106 -3.78 18.78 -6.40
CA LEU A 106 -4.80 19.33 -7.28
C LEU A 106 -5.85 18.28 -7.65
N ALA A 107 -5.45 17.04 -7.92
CA ALA A 107 -6.37 15.94 -8.20
C ALA A 107 -7.27 15.65 -7.00
N ARG A 108 -6.71 15.56 -5.77
CA ARG A 108 -7.50 15.40 -4.54
C ARG A 108 -8.51 16.54 -4.36
N MET A 109 -8.07 17.79 -4.52
CA MET A 109 -8.95 18.95 -4.40
C MET A 109 -10.05 18.94 -5.46
N THR A 110 -9.71 18.56 -6.70
CA THR A 110 -10.67 18.44 -7.81
C THR A 110 -11.72 17.38 -7.51
N THR A 111 -11.32 16.22 -6.97
CA THR A 111 -12.26 15.17 -6.56
C THR A 111 -13.21 15.65 -5.47
N ILE A 112 -12.70 16.34 -4.45
CA ILE A 112 -13.53 16.92 -3.38
C ILE A 112 -14.53 17.93 -3.96
N LEU A 113 -14.06 18.87 -4.78
CA LEU A 113 -14.93 19.87 -5.42
C LEU A 113 -15.99 19.22 -6.31
N LYS A 114 -15.61 18.20 -7.08
CA LYS A 114 -16.56 17.43 -7.90
C LYS A 114 -17.63 16.77 -7.05
N ASP A 115 -17.26 16.16 -5.92
CA ASP A 115 -18.21 15.53 -5.00
C ASP A 115 -19.18 16.57 -4.41
N VAL A 116 -18.68 17.75 -4.00
CA VAL A 116 -19.54 18.84 -3.51
C VAL A 116 -20.52 19.32 -4.58
N ILE A 117 -20.05 19.48 -5.83
CA ILE A 117 -20.90 19.91 -6.95
C ILE A 117 -21.97 18.86 -7.26
N GLN A 118 -21.59 17.58 -7.31
CA GLN A 118 -22.52 16.48 -7.58
C GLN A 118 -23.58 16.33 -6.48
N ASN A 119 -23.21 16.62 -5.22
CA ASN A 119 -24.12 16.55 -4.09
C ASN A 119 -24.84 17.88 -3.77
N LYS A 120 -24.67 18.93 -4.58
CA LYS A 120 -25.17 20.29 -4.31
C LYS A 120 -26.64 20.31 -3.88
N ASP A 121 -27.53 19.73 -4.68
CA ASP A 121 -28.97 19.81 -4.43
C ASP A 121 -29.39 19.01 -3.19
N ARG A 122 -28.69 17.89 -2.90
CA ARG A 122 -28.87 17.13 -1.66
C ARG A 122 -28.41 17.93 -0.44
N ILE A 123 -27.28 18.64 -0.53
CA ILE A 123 -26.77 19.50 0.54
C ILE A 123 -27.74 20.66 0.76
N ILE A 124 -28.20 21.32 -0.31
CA ILE A 124 -29.20 22.39 -0.25
C ILE A 124 -30.49 21.89 0.43
N ALA A 125 -31.02 20.75 0.00
CA ALA A 125 -32.22 20.17 0.59
C ALA A 125 -32.06 19.90 2.09
N ARG A 126 -30.91 19.33 2.51
CA ARG A 126 -30.60 19.09 3.93
C ARG A 126 -30.44 20.37 4.75
N LEU A 127 -29.90 21.44 4.14
CA LEU A 127 -29.74 22.73 4.81
C LEU A 127 -31.05 23.50 4.89
N GLN A 128 -31.92 23.40 3.88
CA GLN A 128 -33.22 24.06 3.86
C GLN A 128 -34.26 23.33 4.71
N GLN A 129 -34.16 22.00 4.83
CA GLN A 129 -35.04 21.18 5.66
C GLN A 129 -34.22 20.29 6.60
N PRO A 130 -33.63 20.86 7.67
CA PRO A 130 -32.83 20.09 8.62
C PRO A 130 -33.63 19.03 9.40
N TYR A 131 -34.97 19.10 9.38
CA TYR A 131 -35.87 18.26 10.18
C TYR A 131 -36.85 17.42 9.35
N SER A 132 -36.59 17.17 8.07
CA SER A 132 -37.48 16.37 7.20
C SER A 132 -37.28 14.85 7.28
N LEU A 133 -36.28 14.38 8.03
CA LEU A 133 -36.11 12.96 8.38
C LEU A 133 -36.62 12.69 9.79
N ASP A 134 -37.00 11.44 10.08
CA ASP A 134 -37.20 10.90 11.42
C ASP A 134 -35.90 11.01 12.24
N CYS A 135 -35.60 12.22 12.71
CA CYS A 135 -34.44 12.52 13.52
C CYS A 135 -34.84 12.47 14.99
N ILE A 136 -34.04 11.75 15.77
CA ILE A 136 -34.12 11.82 17.23
C ILE A 136 -33.34 13.08 17.62
N PRO A 137 -33.98 14.12 18.20
CA PRO A 137 -33.25 15.28 18.69
C PRO A 137 -32.35 14.85 19.84
N VAL A 138 -31.08 15.23 19.78
CA VAL A 138 -30.09 14.94 20.82
C VAL A 138 -29.35 16.22 21.15
N GLU A 139 -29.33 16.58 22.43
CA GLU A 139 -28.60 17.73 22.93
C GLU A 139 -27.11 17.60 22.61
N ALA A 140 -26.46 18.73 22.31
CA ALA A 140 -25.07 18.76 21.86
C ALA A 140 -24.11 18.05 22.84
N GLU A 141 -24.41 18.08 24.14
CA GLU A 141 -23.64 17.41 25.19
C GLU A 141 -23.68 15.87 25.11
N TYR A 142 -24.75 15.30 24.56
CA TYR A 142 -24.97 13.85 24.48
C TYR A 142 -24.71 13.27 23.08
N GLN A 143 -24.46 14.10 22.07
CA GLN A 143 -24.28 13.65 20.68
C GLN A 143 -23.18 12.59 20.53
N LYS A 144 -22.05 12.76 21.22
CA LYS A 144 -20.96 11.78 21.17
C LYS A 144 -21.41 10.42 21.71
N GLN A 145 -21.97 10.41 22.93
CA GLN A 145 -22.41 9.19 23.61
C GLN A 145 -23.53 8.50 22.84
N PHE A 146 -24.44 9.28 22.25
CA PHE A 146 -25.51 8.77 21.40
C PHE A 146 -24.96 8.13 20.11
N SER A 147 -23.98 8.75 19.46
CA SER A 147 -23.35 8.17 18.26
C SER A 147 -22.59 6.87 18.57
N GLU A 148 -21.92 6.79 19.73
CA GLU A 148 -21.27 5.56 20.20
C GLU A 148 -22.28 4.46 20.51
N LEU A 149 -23.40 4.82 21.16
CA LEU A 149 -24.51 3.90 21.42
C LEU A 149 -25.11 3.36 20.12
N LEU A 150 -25.36 4.22 19.13
CA LEU A 150 -25.87 3.81 17.83
C LEU A 150 -24.92 2.86 17.12
N LEU A 151 -23.61 3.13 17.16
CA LEU A 151 -22.62 2.27 16.53
C LEU A 151 -22.58 0.88 17.19
N LYS A 152 -22.69 0.83 18.52
CA LYS A 152 -22.75 -0.42 19.29
C LYS A 152 -24.07 -1.17 19.08
N ALA A 153 -25.19 -0.46 19.04
CA ALA A 153 -26.49 -1.07 18.74
C ALA A 153 -26.52 -1.64 17.32
N ALA A 154 -25.89 -0.96 16.35
CA ALA A 154 -25.79 -1.44 14.98
C ALA A 154 -24.93 -2.71 14.87
N SER A 155 -23.83 -2.81 15.63
CA SER A 155 -23.02 -4.05 15.66
C SER A 155 -23.78 -5.23 16.27
N ASP A 156 -24.59 -4.97 17.29
CA ASP A 156 -25.29 -6.01 18.04
C ASP A 156 -26.63 -6.42 17.39
N TYR A 157 -27.14 -5.62 16.45
CA TYR A 157 -28.42 -5.84 15.77
C TYR A 157 -28.48 -7.20 15.05
N GLY A 158 -27.40 -7.63 14.43
CA GLY A 158 -27.33 -8.93 13.75
C GLY A 158 -27.48 -10.10 14.73
N ALA A 159 -26.77 -10.05 15.86
CA ALA A 159 -26.85 -11.08 16.90
C ALA A 159 -28.23 -11.10 17.59
N LEU A 160 -28.82 -9.92 17.82
CA LEU A 160 -30.16 -9.80 18.36
C LEU A 160 -31.21 -10.39 17.40
N THR A 161 -31.08 -10.11 16.10
CA THR A 161 -31.99 -10.67 15.08
C THR A 161 -31.90 -12.19 15.02
N ALA A 162 -30.68 -12.75 15.06
CA ALA A 162 -30.48 -14.20 15.14
C ALA A 162 -31.10 -14.79 16.41
N SER A 163 -30.91 -14.14 17.57
CA SER A 163 -31.48 -14.60 18.84
C SER A 163 -33.01 -14.56 18.85
N ILE A 164 -33.62 -13.55 18.23
CA ILE A 164 -35.09 -13.47 18.04
C ILE A 164 -35.56 -14.60 17.12
N ALA A 165 -34.82 -14.88 16.04
CA ALA A 165 -35.14 -15.97 15.14
C ALA A 165 -35.03 -17.34 15.84
N ASP A 166 -34.01 -17.56 16.67
CA ASP A 166 -33.85 -18.76 17.48
C ASP A 166 -34.97 -18.92 18.51
N PHE A 167 -35.40 -17.81 19.13
CA PHE A 167 -36.55 -17.83 20.02
C PHE A 167 -37.84 -18.18 19.27
N GLN A 168 -38.10 -17.56 18.12
CA GLN A 168 -39.24 -17.89 17.27
C GLN A 168 -39.19 -19.34 16.78
N TRP A 169 -38.01 -19.83 16.41
CA TRP A 169 -37.78 -21.22 16.06
C TRP A 169 -38.17 -22.10 17.23
N SER A 170 -37.60 -21.91 18.42
CA SER A 170 -37.90 -22.71 19.63
C SER A 170 -39.36 -22.65 20.09
N GLN A 171 -40.04 -21.51 19.91
CA GLN A 171 -41.48 -21.36 20.21
C GLN A 171 -42.36 -22.23 19.30
N ASN A 172 -41.89 -22.57 18.09
CA ASN A 172 -42.62 -23.46 17.20
C ASN A 172 -42.50 -24.95 17.61
N PHE A 173 -41.66 -25.29 18.60
CA PHE A 173 -41.48 -26.65 19.10
C PHE A 173 -42.54 -26.97 20.17
N LYS A 174 -43.64 -27.57 19.74
CA LYS A 174 -44.66 -28.10 20.65
C LYS A 174 -44.37 -29.53 21.11
N GLU A 175 -43.37 -30.18 20.51
CA GLU A 175 -43.04 -31.59 20.71
C GLU A 175 -41.88 -31.76 21.71
N PRO A 176 -41.90 -32.81 22.55
CA PRO A 176 -40.86 -33.02 23.55
C PRO A 176 -39.49 -33.32 22.90
N PRO A 177 -38.37 -32.97 23.57
CA PRO A 177 -37.00 -33.17 23.05
C PRO A 177 -36.67 -34.61 22.60
N SER A 178 -37.40 -35.60 23.11
CA SER A 178 -37.24 -37.00 22.73
C SER A 178 -37.53 -37.27 21.25
N VAL A 179 -38.48 -36.56 20.64
CA VAL A 179 -38.86 -36.71 19.22
C VAL A 179 -37.71 -36.30 18.29
N TRP A 180 -37.04 -35.20 18.65
CA TRP A 180 -35.89 -34.68 17.90
C TRP A 180 -34.66 -35.57 18.00
N GLY A 181 -34.45 -36.18 19.18
CA GLY A 181 -33.40 -37.18 19.37
C GLY A 181 -33.55 -38.36 18.41
N GLU A 182 -34.79 -38.78 18.12
CA GLU A 182 -35.05 -39.85 17.14
C GLU A 182 -34.86 -39.36 15.70
N MET A 183 -35.37 -38.16 15.38
CA MET A 183 -35.29 -37.59 14.03
C MET A 183 -33.86 -37.21 13.62
N LEU A 184 -33.02 -36.77 14.56
CA LEU A 184 -31.63 -36.39 14.30
C LEU A 184 -30.68 -37.60 14.33
N ARG A 185 -31.07 -38.72 14.93
CA ARG A 185 -30.27 -39.96 15.03
C ARG A 185 -29.67 -40.43 13.68
N PRO A 186 -30.36 -40.33 12.53
CA PRO A 186 -29.81 -40.76 11.24
C PRO A 186 -28.66 -39.86 10.73
N ILE A 187 -28.57 -38.60 11.15
CA ILE A 187 -27.58 -37.66 10.62
C ILE A 187 -26.14 -38.06 11.01
N PRO A 188 -25.80 -38.30 12.29
CA PRO A 188 -24.47 -38.81 12.65
C PRO A 188 -24.16 -40.16 12.00
N ALA A 189 -25.16 -41.03 11.84
CA ALA A 189 -24.98 -42.33 11.19
C ALA A 189 -24.63 -42.18 9.69
N ALA A 190 -25.29 -41.25 8.99
CA ALA A 190 -24.99 -40.92 7.60
C ALA A 190 -23.61 -40.25 7.45
N LEU A 191 -23.24 -39.33 8.34
CA LEU A 191 -21.90 -38.74 8.33
C LEU A 191 -20.81 -39.79 8.58
N ALA A 192 -21.03 -40.69 9.54
CA ALA A 192 -20.10 -41.79 9.81
C ALA A 192 -19.99 -42.77 8.61
N SER A 193 -21.08 -43.00 7.87
CA SER A 193 -21.01 -43.82 6.66
C SER A 193 -20.25 -43.10 5.55
N CYS A 194 -20.47 -41.80 5.32
CA CYS A 194 -19.69 -41.00 4.38
C CYS A 194 -18.19 -41.04 4.70
N THR A 195 -17.80 -40.91 5.98
CA THR A 195 -16.39 -41.01 6.39
C THR A 195 -15.83 -42.39 6.08
N ARG A 196 -16.54 -43.47 6.41
CA ARG A 196 -16.10 -44.85 6.09
C ARG A 196 -15.99 -45.10 4.58
N PHE A 197 -16.91 -44.55 3.78
CA PHE A 197 -16.81 -44.61 2.32
C PHE A 197 -15.56 -43.89 1.82
N PHE A 198 -15.25 -42.70 2.36
CA PHE A 198 -14.05 -41.96 1.99
C PHE A 198 -12.77 -42.71 2.37
N GLU A 199 -12.71 -43.30 3.56
CA GLU A 199 -11.59 -44.14 4.00
C GLU A 199 -11.41 -45.35 3.10
N ALA A 200 -12.50 -46.05 2.74
CA ALA A 200 -12.47 -47.18 1.84
C ALA A 200 -11.98 -46.81 0.43
N LEU A 201 -12.43 -45.66 -0.10
CA LEU A 201 -11.96 -45.14 -1.39
C LEU A 201 -10.47 -44.77 -1.35
N SER A 202 -10.02 -44.19 -0.24
CA SER A 202 -8.61 -43.84 -0.04
C SER A 202 -7.73 -45.11 0.02
N ALA A 203 -8.15 -46.11 0.79
CA ALA A 203 -7.45 -47.41 0.85
C ALA A 203 -7.44 -48.14 -0.50
N MET A 204 -8.53 -48.06 -1.28
CA MET A 204 -8.58 -48.63 -2.62
C MET A 204 -7.58 -47.94 -3.55
N LYS A 205 -7.49 -46.61 -3.48
CA LYS A 205 -6.51 -45.84 -4.26
C LYS A 205 -5.07 -46.25 -3.90
N GLU A 206 -4.74 -46.34 -2.61
CA GLU A 206 -3.43 -46.81 -2.13
C GLU A 206 -3.11 -48.24 -2.63
N SER A 207 -4.11 -49.13 -2.65
CA SER A 207 -3.95 -50.50 -3.19
C SER A 207 -3.67 -50.51 -4.70
N PHE A 208 -4.23 -49.56 -5.46
CA PHE A 208 -3.97 -49.44 -6.88
C PHE A 208 -2.57 -48.88 -7.16
N GLU A 209 -2.12 -47.90 -6.36
CA GLU A 209 -0.77 -47.35 -6.44
C GLU A 209 0.28 -48.45 -6.20
N THR A 210 0.12 -49.27 -5.15
CA THR A 210 1.01 -50.41 -4.89
C THR A 210 1.01 -51.43 -6.04
N LEU A 211 -0.16 -51.78 -6.61
CA LEU A 211 -0.24 -52.66 -7.79
C LEU A 211 0.45 -52.07 -9.03
N GLN A 212 0.39 -50.75 -9.22
CA GLN A 212 1.06 -50.07 -10.31
C GLN A 212 2.58 -50.13 -10.16
N GLU A 213 3.10 -49.95 -8.94
CA GLU A 213 4.53 -50.13 -8.65
C GLU A 213 5.01 -51.55 -9.00
N PHE A 214 4.24 -52.60 -8.65
CA PHE A 214 4.56 -53.98 -9.03
C PHE A 214 4.50 -54.22 -10.55
N ARG A 215 3.56 -53.57 -11.25
CA ARG A 215 3.41 -53.70 -12.72
C ARG A 215 4.53 -53.00 -13.48
N VAL A 216 5.00 -51.85 -13.00
CA VAL A 216 6.13 -51.12 -13.61
C VAL A 216 7.46 -51.85 -13.35
N GLY A 217 7.59 -52.58 -12.24
CA GLY A 217 8.77 -53.39 -11.91
C GLY A 217 8.97 -54.69 -12.72
N HIS A 218 8.02 -55.12 -13.56
CA HIS A 218 8.07 -56.41 -14.27
C HIS A 218 8.14 -56.31 -15.81
N ALA A 219 8.54 -55.17 -16.38
CA ALA A 219 8.73 -55.05 -17.82
C ALA A 219 10.01 -55.76 -18.31
N SER A 220 9.93 -57.07 -18.55
CA SER A 220 10.83 -57.85 -19.41
C SER A 220 10.18 -58.00 -20.80
N PRO A 221 10.93 -57.95 -21.92
CA PRO A 221 10.34 -57.76 -23.26
C PRO A 221 9.66 -59.04 -23.80
N PRO A 222 8.61 -58.92 -24.65
CA PRO A 222 7.88 -60.07 -25.16
C PRO A 222 8.49 -60.63 -26.47
N PRO A 223 8.44 -61.96 -26.73
CA PRO A 223 8.56 -62.51 -28.07
C PRO A 223 7.18 -62.55 -28.81
N PRO A 224 7.17 -62.60 -30.16
CA PRO A 224 5.99 -62.28 -30.97
C PRO A 224 5.05 -63.48 -31.25
N ALA A 225 3.85 -63.10 -31.73
CA ALA A 225 2.62 -63.85 -31.92
C ALA A 225 2.58 -64.92 -33.04
N ALA A 226 1.69 -65.91 -32.86
CA ALA A 226 0.95 -66.68 -33.88
C ALA A 226 -0.18 -67.45 -33.16
N GLU A 227 -1.40 -67.75 -33.65
CA GLU A 227 -2.19 -67.44 -34.84
C GLU A 227 -3.66 -67.85 -34.53
N PHE A 228 -4.62 -67.24 -35.23
CA PHE A 228 -6.08 -67.38 -35.13
C PHE A 228 -6.61 -68.76 -35.59
N VAL A 229 -7.64 -69.32 -34.91
CA VAL A 229 -8.65 -70.22 -35.52
C VAL A 229 -10.02 -70.02 -34.87
N THR A 230 -11.07 -69.85 -35.68
CA THR A 230 -12.49 -69.70 -35.28
C THR A 230 -13.35 -70.83 -35.89
N PRO A 231 -14.35 -71.41 -35.19
CA PRO A 231 -15.39 -72.26 -35.81
C PRO A 231 -16.83 -71.67 -35.78
N PRO A 232 -17.78 -72.20 -36.59
CA PRO A 232 -19.03 -71.54 -37.04
C PRO A 232 -20.33 -71.87 -36.25
N PRO A 233 -21.51 -71.24 -36.54
CA PRO A 233 -22.70 -71.17 -35.65
C PRO A 233 -23.98 -71.90 -36.19
N PRO A 234 -25.25 -71.64 -35.70
CA PRO A 234 -26.05 -72.32 -34.64
C PRO A 234 -27.41 -72.92 -35.15
N PRO A 235 -28.29 -73.56 -34.33
CA PRO A 235 -29.56 -72.94 -33.82
C PRO A 235 -30.20 -73.65 -32.56
N PRO A 236 -31.49 -73.46 -32.15
CA PRO A 236 -32.26 -72.28 -31.68
C PRO A 236 -32.84 -72.46 -30.22
N PRO A 237 -33.59 -71.47 -29.65
CA PRO A 237 -33.75 -71.27 -28.20
C PRO A 237 -35.15 -71.57 -27.62
N ARG A 238 -35.25 -71.96 -26.32
CA ARG A 238 -36.35 -71.61 -25.38
C ARG A 238 -36.22 -72.27 -23.99
N ARG A 239 -36.15 -71.47 -22.91
CA ARG A 239 -37.26 -71.27 -21.93
C ARG A 239 -36.86 -70.30 -20.81
N GLU A 240 -37.70 -69.27 -20.64
CA GLU A 240 -38.33 -68.73 -19.42
C GLU A 240 -37.57 -68.88 -18.07
N ALA A 241 -37.42 -67.87 -17.21
CA ALA A 241 -38.34 -66.78 -16.90
C ALA A 241 -37.64 -65.55 -16.26
N ALA A 242 -38.25 -64.38 -16.50
CA ALA A 242 -38.50 -63.20 -15.63
C ALA A 242 -37.50 -62.88 -14.49
N SER A 243 -37.05 -61.65 -14.25
CA SER A 243 -37.78 -60.37 -14.18
C SER A 243 -36.73 -59.26 -13.90
N SER A 244 -36.57 -58.22 -14.75
CA SER A 244 -37.15 -56.87 -14.63
C SER A 244 -36.75 -56.13 -13.33
N ASN A 245 -36.14 -54.93 -13.28
CA ASN A 245 -35.90 -53.89 -14.28
C ASN A 245 -34.75 -52.96 -13.84
N ASP A 246 -34.01 -52.43 -14.83
CA ASP A 246 -32.93 -51.45 -14.74
C ASP A 246 -33.43 -50.05 -15.16
N SER A 247 -32.89 -49.04 -14.49
CA SER A 247 -32.67 -47.64 -14.86
C SER A 247 -33.57 -46.96 -15.92
N VAL A 248 -34.39 -46.01 -15.45
CA VAL A 248 -34.92 -44.91 -16.26
C VAL A 248 -33.92 -43.75 -16.26
N LEU A 249 -33.15 -43.62 -17.33
CA LEU A 249 -32.42 -42.40 -17.66
C LEU A 249 -33.41 -41.42 -18.32
N GLY A 250 -34.02 -40.56 -17.49
CA GLY A 250 -34.95 -39.52 -17.93
C GLY A 250 -34.21 -38.31 -18.48
N SER A 251 -34.34 -38.11 -19.79
CA SER A 251 -33.99 -36.94 -20.61
C SER A 251 -34.51 -35.63 -20.01
N TRP A 252 -33.62 -34.67 -19.74
CA TRP A 252 -34.00 -33.29 -19.42
C TRP A 252 -34.20 -32.53 -20.74
N LYS A 253 -35.45 -32.50 -21.21
CA LYS A 253 -35.92 -31.53 -22.20
C LYS A 253 -36.37 -30.28 -21.46
N THR A 254 -35.71 -29.18 -21.76
CA THR A 254 -36.14 -27.80 -21.52
C THR A 254 -37.50 -27.54 -22.19
N PRO A 255 -38.42 -26.86 -21.50
CA PRO A 255 -39.30 -25.92 -22.16
C PRO A 255 -39.08 -24.51 -21.61
N GLU A 256 -39.03 -23.57 -22.55
CA GLU A 256 -39.06 -22.13 -22.34
C GLU A 256 -40.27 -21.71 -21.50
N GLY A 257 -40.08 -20.67 -20.68
CA GLY A 257 -41.10 -20.10 -19.82
C GLY A 257 -40.53 -18.91 -19.05
N GLU A 258 -40.09 -17.90 -19.80
CA GLU A 258 -39.60 -16.61 -19.32
C GLU A 258 -40.78 -15.83 -18.69
N ASN A 259 -41.13 -16.16 -17.45
CA ASN A 259 -41.95 -15.32 -16.58
C ASN A 259 -41.03 -14.52 -15.67
N ARG A 260 -40.62 -13.37 -16.19
CA ARG A 260 -39.96 -12.30 -15.45
C ARG A 260 -41.01 -11.65 -14.52
N VAL A 261 -41.15 -12.20 -13.31
CA VAL A 261 -41.87 -11.52 -12.22
C VAL A 261 -40.92 -10.44 -11.69
N GLU A 262 -41.13 -9.22 -12.17
CA GLU A 262 -40.75 -8.01 -11.43
C GLU A 262 -41.38 -8.10 -10.04
N VAL A 263 -40.56 -8.39 -9.03
CA VAL A 263 -40.93 -8.12 -7.64
C VAL A 263 -40.85 -6.62 -7.46
N ASP A 264 -42.00 -6.02 -7.70
CA ASP A 264 -42.40 -4.67 -7.33
C ASP A 264 -42.11 -4.45 -5.83
N ASP A 265 -40.99 -3.79 -5.53
CA ASP A 265 -40.56 -3.38 -4.20
C ASP A 265 -41.35 -2.14 -3.73
N GLN A 266 -42.66 -2.22 -3.86
CA GLN A 266 -43.60 -1.11 -3.69
C GLN A 266 -44.71 -1.48 -2.71
N ARG A 267 -44.39 -2.19 -1.61
CA ARG A 267 -45.38 -2.52 -0.57
C ARG A 267 -44.78 -2.78 0.81
N ARG A 268 -44.09 -1.78 1.39
CA ARG A 268 -43.96 -1.71 2.86
C ARG A 268 -43.73 -0.30 3.45
N SER A 269 -44.37 0.71 2.87
CA SER A 269 -44.42 2.06 3.44
C SER A 269 -45.85 2.50 3.71
N SER A 270 -46.58 1.74 4.53
CA SER A 270 -47.83 2.21 5.12
C SER A 270 -47.79 1.95 6.62
N TRP A 271 -47.44 2.98 7.38
CA TRP A 271 -47.73 3.08 8.81
C TRP A 271 -49.22 3.40 9.00
N PRO A 272 -49.83 3.04 10.15
CA PRO A 272 -51.27 3.22 10.38
C PRO A 272 -51.66 4.70 10.55
N PRO A 273 -52.94 5.08 10.38
CA PRO A 273 -53.35 6.48 10.43
C PRO A 273 -53.24 7.03 11.86
N SER A 274 -52.78 8.28 11.96
CA SER A 274 -52.69 9.03 13.20
C SER A 274 -54.09 9.24 13.79
N LEU A 275 -54.25 8.88 15.07
CA LEU A 275 -55.41 9.29 15.87
C LEU A 275 -55.36 10.80 16.07
N ASP A 276 -56.37 11.49 15.54
CA ASP A 276 -56.71 12.86 15.93
C ASP A 276 -56.87 12.92 17.45
N ARG A 277 -56.12 13.80 18.09
CA ARG A 277 -56.38 14.19 19.48
C ARG A 277 -56.70 15.68 19.51
N SER A 278 -58.00 15.94 19.33
CA SER A 278 -58.67 17.12 19.85
C SER A 278 -58.47 17.21 21.36
N LEU A 279 -57.84 18.29 21.83
CA LEU A 279 -58.20 19.15 22.97
C LEU A 279 -57.05 20.11 23.28
#